data_AF-A0A7J2J5P4-F1
#
_entry.id   AF-A0A7J2J5P4-F1
#
_cell.length_a   1.000
_cell.length_b   1.000
_cell.length_c   1.000
_cell.angle_alpha   90.00
_cell.angle_beta   90.00
_cell.angle_gamma   90.00
#
_symmetry.space_group_name_H-M   'P 1'
#
loop_
_entity.id
_entity.type
_entity.pdbx_description
1 polymer ?
#
loop_
_entity_poly.entity_id
_entity_poly.type
_entity_poly.pdbx_seq_one_letter_code
_entity_poly.pdbx_strand_id
1 'polypeptide(L)' 'MGKYRYMYYPGCTLKGWAKDLETSTLKVCEILGIDLIELDRWYCCGGVFELS' A
#
# COMPACT_ATOMS: atom_id res chain seq x y z
N MET A 1 -16.50 10.56 -4.74
CA MET A 1 -16.57 9.23 -4.11
C MET A 1 -15.97 8.23 -5.10
N GLY A 2 -14.89 7.54 -4.74
CA GLY A 2 -14.16 6.66 -5.66
C GLY A 2 -15.05 5.56 -6.24
N LYS A 3 -14.86 5.23 -7.52
CA LYS A 3 -15.58 4.19 -8.26
C LYS A 3 -15.26 2.79 -7.74
N TYR A 4 -14.07 2.59 -7.18
CA TYR A 4 -13.61 1.31 -6.63
C TYR A 4 -13.08 1.52 -5.22
N ARG A 5 -13.31 0.56 -4.32
CA ARG A 5 -12.89 0.62 -2.91
C ARG A 5 -12.21 -0.68 -2.52
N TYR A 6 -10.98 -0.59 -2.03
CA TYR A 6 -10.18 -1.76 -1.65
C TYR A 6 -9.53 -1.56 -0.28
N MET A 7 -9.33 -2.68 0.42
CA MET A 7 -8.48 -2.69 1.61
C MET A 7 -7.02 -2.58 1.20
N TYR A 8 -6.31 -1.65 1.83
CA TYR A 8 -4.92 -1.34 1.56
C TYR A 8 -4.02 -1.96 2.62
N TYR A 9 -3.12 -2.83 2.15
CA TYR A 9 -2.04 -3.42 2.93
C TYR A 9 -0.71 -2.83 2.46
N PRO A 10 -0.06 -1.94 3.24
CA PRO A 10 1.17 -1.28 2.83
C PRO A 10 2.41 -2.18 3.01
N GLY A 11 2.38 -3.13 3.95
CA GLY A 11 3.58 -3.90 4.28
C GLY A 11 4.70 -3.06 4.94
N CYS A 12 5.75 -3.73 5.43
CA CYS A 12 6.81 -3.08 6.20
C CYS A 12 7.73 -2.20 5.35
N THR A 13 7.98 -2.57 4.09
CA THR A 13 8.92 -1.85 3.22
C THR A 13 8.40 -0.47 2.84
N LEU A 14 7.13 -0.36 2.42
CA LEU A 14 6.53 0.93 2.05
C LEU A 14 6.45 1.89 3.24
N LYS A 15 6.05 1.41 4.43
CA LYS A 15 6.02 2.25 5.65
C LYS A 15 7.40 2.58 6.22
N GLY A 16 8.40 1.74 5.99
CA GLY A 16 9.74 1.91 6.54
C GLY A 16 10.69 2.66 5.62
N TRP A 17 11.01 2.05 4.48
CA TRP A 17 12.15 2.40 3.62
C TRP A 17 11.73 3.07 2.31
N ALA A 18 10.50 2.82 1.84
CA ALA A 18 10.03 3.25 0.51
C ALA A 18 8.75 4.11 0.58
N LYS A 19 8.70 5.07 1.52
CA LYS A 19 7.53 5.93 1.77
C LYS A 19 7.09 6.75 0.54
N ASP A 20 8.03 7.08 -0.34
CA ASP A 20 7.75 7.82 -1.57
C ASP A 20 6.92 6.98 -2.56
N LEU A 21 7.10 5.66 -2.57
CA LEU A 21 6.31 4.75 -3.39
C LEU A 21 4.88 4.64 -2.87
N GLU A 22 4.67 4.66 -1.55
CA GLU A 22 3.34 4.73 -0.96
C GLU A 22 2.66 6.05 -1.35
N THR A 23 3.35 7.17 -1.17
CA THR A 23 2.82 8.50 -1.46
C THR A 23 2.39 8.63 -2.92
N SER A 24 3.22 8.16 -3.86
CA SER A 24 2.89 8.18 -5.29
C SER A 24 1.73 7.24 -5.62
N THR A 25 1.68 6.05 -5.01
CA THR A 25 0.56 5.10 -5.18
C THR A 25 -0.77 5.71 -4.73
N LEU A 26 -0.83 6.31 -3.54
CA LEU A 26 -2.05 6.92 -3.01
C LEU A 26 -2.58 8.04 -3.93
N LYS A 27 -1.68 8.90 -4.44
CA LYS A 27 -2.05 9.98 -5.38
C LYS A 27 -2.58 9.44 -6.71
N VAL A 28 -1.94 8.40 -7.25
CA VAL A 28 -2.39 7.77 -8.50
C VAL A 28 -3.76 7.11 -8.29
N CYS A 29 -3.98 6.43 -7.17
CA CYS A 29 -5.26 5.83 -6.84
C CYS A 29 -6.37 6.88 -6.72
N GLU A 30 -6.11 8.03 -6.09
CA GLU A 30 -7.05 9.14 -6.03
C GLU A 30 -7.49 9.61 -7.43
N ILE A 31 -6.54 9.82 -8.34
CA ILE A 31 -6.80 10.23 -9.73
C ILE A 31 -7.62 9.18 -10.48
N LEU A 32 -7.35 7.89 -10.25
CA LEU A 32 -8.08 6.77 -10.85
C LEU A 32 -9.46 6.54 -10.20
N GLY A 33 -9.80 7.30 -9.15
CA GLY A 33 -11.05 7.12 -8.41
C GLY A 33 -11.06 5.81 -7.61
N ILE A 34 -9.91 5.36 -7.14
CA ILE A 34 -9.76 4.19 -6.26
C ILE A 34 -9.59 4.69 -4.82
N ASP A 35 -10.49 4.25 -3.95
CA ASP A 35 -10.48 4.51 -2.52
C ASP A 35 -9.73 3.39 -1.81
N LEU A 36 -8.53 3.71 -1.30
CA LEU A 36 -7.67 2.77 -0.56
C LEU A 36 -7.88 2.97 0.94
N ILE A 37 -8.46 1.96 1.60
CA ILE A 37 -8.73 1.98 3.04
C ILE A 37 -7.63 1.21 3.75
N GLU A 38 -6.73 1.92 4.43
CA GLU A 38 -5.68 1.27 5.21
C GLU A 38 -6.27 0.46 6.37
N LEU A 39 -5.75 -0.75 6.56
CA LEU A 39 -6.07 -1.62 7.69
C LEU A 39 -5.60 -0.99 9.02
N ASP A 40 -6.49 -0.92 10.02
CA ASP A 40 -6.13 -0.46 11.38
C ASP A 40 -4.95 -1.23 11.98
N ARG A 41 -4.86 -2.52 11.66
CA ARG A 41 -3.79 -3.42 12.08
C ARG A 41 -3.47 -4.41 10.97
N TRP A 42 -2.19 -4.58 10.71
CA TRP A 42 -1.66 -5.58 9.80
C TRP A 42 -0.29 -6.05 10.31
N TYR A 43 0.08 -7.29 9.97
CA TYR A 43 1.39 -7.85 10.30
C TYR A 43 2.25 -7.92 9.04
N CYS A 44 3.57 -7.82 9.20
CA CYS A 44 4.49 -8.02 8.09
C CYS A 44 4.24 -9.38 7.42
N CYS A 45 4.31 -9.43 6.10
CA CYS A 45 4.06 -10.62 5.28
C CYS A 45 5.18 -11.66 5.34
N GLY A 46 6.28 -11.38 6.06
CA GLY A 46 7.42 -12.29 6.18
C GLY A 46 8.24 -12.40 4.91
N GLY A 47 8.34 -11.31 4.11
CA GLY A 47 9.07 -11.28 2.85
C GLY A 47 10.45 -11.94 2.96
N VAL A 48 10.67 -12.97 2.15
CA VAL A 48 11.93 -13.69 2.07
C VAL A 48 12.77 -13.14 0.93
N PHE A 49 14.08 -13.03 1.15
CA PHE A 49 15.03 -12.81 0.06
C PHE A 49 15.40 -14.18 -0.48
N GLU A 50 14.84 -14.56 -1.63
CA GLU A 50 15.32 -15.74 -2.35
C GLU A 50 16.74 -15.42 -2.84
N LEU A 51 17.72 -16.13 -2.30
CA LEU A 51 19.08 -16.17 -2.85
C LEU A 51 19.02 -17.13 -4.04
N SER A 52 18.91 -16.59 -5.25
CA SER A 52 19.18 -17.35 -6.47
C SER A 52 20.63 -17.83 -6.49
#